data_AF-A0A2I0D4N8-F1
#
_entry.id   AF-A0A2I0D4N8-F1
#
_cell.length_a   1.000
_cell.length_b   1.000
_cell.length_c   1.000
_cell.angle_alpha   90.00
_cell.angle_beta   90.00
_cell.angle_gamma   90.00
#
_symmetry.space_group_name_H-M   'P 1'
#
loop_
_entity.id
_entity.type
_entity.pdbx_description
1 polymer ?
#
loop_
_entity_poly.entity_id
_entity_poly.type
_entity_poly.pdbx_seq_one_letter_code
_entity_poly.pdbx_strand_id
1 'polypeptide(L)'
;MRNLIVLSIFTLLFLFNKSAIAQEYFEIEPTFNCNCGEFTKKLSELKTYSKPQISELFNKIAFESEMEFRYPQGGCQQRAEMMHKLLKDLDIEHAKVWLFAPIDLEDGNSTQLEIKDENGLAPDSTIKWGYHVAPCILRKSDNKIDTLVIDPSIRKKAPMLLGDWLNSIKNSDVSKYTFLDAKYYFFNTQNNGKSPVIDGYFYPYEPVDGSVTMYDNATVERELAVNDVAMFLKEKLDSGYSDQNGEIKTLLGSVENLISVFSAQQRCNQLNGVSMRILLENHSKLIKEAMDYYNERVVFWVNK
;
A
#
# COMPACT_ATOMS: atom_id res chain seq x y z
N MET A 1 14.39 55.45 -53.45
CA MET A 1 14.42 54.01 -53.10
C MET A 1 13.81 53.87 -51.72
N ARG A 2 12.58 53.33 -51.65
CA ARG A 2 11.80 53.13 -50.42
C ARG A 2 12.21 51.78 -49.81
N ASN A 3 12.73 51.79 -48.58
CA ASN A 3 12.93 50.55 -47.81
C ASN A 3 11.69 50.26 -46.97
N LEU A 4 11.01 49.16 -47.33
CA LEU A 4 9.98 48.53 -46.53
C LEU A 4 10.63 47.94 -45.27
N ILE A 5 10.17 48.36 -44.09
CA ILE A 5 10.41 47.63 -42.84
C ILE A 5 9.23 46.68 -42.67
N VAL A 6 9.48 45.39 -42.87
CA VAL A 6 8.53 44.31 -42.59
C VAL A 6 8.55 44.06 -41.09
N LEU A 7 7.45 44.40 -40.43
CA LEU A 7 7.21 44.13 -39.02
C LEU A 7 6.72 42.67 -38.89
N SER A 8 7.63 41.74 -38.56
CA SER A 8 7.26 40.35 -38.26
C SER A 8 6.70 40.27 -36.84
N ILE A 9 5.38 40.15 -36.74
CA ILE A 9 4.68 39.83 -35.49
C ILE A 9 4.91 38.35 -35.20
N PHE A 10 5.81 38.05 -34.25
CA PHE A 10 5.94 36.72 -33.66
C PHE A 10 4.79 36.51 -32.68
N THR A 11 3.72 35.86 -33.14
CA THR A 11 2.66 35.38 -32.27
C THR A 11 3.18 34.15 -31.51
N LEU A 12 3.67 34.37 -30.29
CA LEU A 12 4.07 33.30 -29.39
C LEU A 12 2.81 32.58 -28.90
N LEU A 13 2.41 31.50 -29.59
CA LEU A 13 1.39 30.58 -29.14
C LEU A 13 1.93 29.84 -27.89
N PHE A 14 1.56 30.33 -26.70
CA PHE A 14 1.65 29.55 -25.47
C PHE A 14 0.68 28.37 -25.57
N LEU A 15 1.20 27.23 -26.02
CA LEU A 15 0.55 25.94 -25.82
C LEU A 15 0.58 25.65 -24.32
N PHE A 16 -0.50 26.00 -23.63
CA PHE A 16 -0.79 25.44 -22.31
C PHE A 16 -0.97 23.94 -22.48
N ASN A 17 0.06 23.16 -22.15
CA ASN A 17 -0.10 21.74 -21.88
C ASN A 17 -1.02 21.59 -20.65
N LYS A 18 -2.33 21.53 -20.90
CA LYS A 18 -3.31 21.01 -19.95
C LYS A 18 -3.15 19.50 -19.85
N SER A 19 -2.11 19.08 -19.17
CA SER A 19 -2.12 17.80 -18.45
C SER A 19 -1.69 18.07 -17.01
N ALA A 20 -2.33 19.08 -16.38
CA ALA A 20 -2.38 19.14 -14.94
C ALA A 20 -3.39 18.07 -14.52
N ILE A 21 -2.91 16.84 -14.41
CA ILE A 21 -3.61 15.75 -13.75
C ILE A 21 -3.83 16.22 -12.31
N ALA A 22 -5.01 16.76 -12.03
CA ALA A 22 -5.34 17.22 -10.69
C ALA A 22 -5.94 16.03 -9.94
N GLN A 23 -5.07 15.21 -9.34
CA GLN A 23 -5.49 14.25 -8.32
C GLN A 23 -6.29 15.02 -7.24
N GLU A 24 -7.48 14.53 -6.89
CA GLU A 24 -8.39 15.23 -5.99
C GLU A 24 -8.08 14.90 -4.52
N TYR A 25 -7.73 15.91 -3.73
CA TYR A 25 -7.63 15.80 -2.28
C TYR A 25 -9.01 15.98 -1.64
N PHE A 26 -9.31 15.21 -0.60
CA PHE A 26 -10.51 15.42 0.22
C PHE A 26 -10.22 15.21 1.71
N GLU A 27 -11.07 15.81 2.55
CA GLU A 27 -11.08 15.63 4.00
C GLU A 27 -12.24 14.70 4.37
N ILE A 28 -12.01 13.75 5.27
CA ILE A 28 -13.01 12.72 5.61
C ILE A 28 -14.30 13.35 6.16
N GLU A 29 -14.16 14.26 7.13
CA GLU A 29 -15.26 14.80 7.92
C GLU A 29 -16.29 15.54 7.06
N PRO A 30 -15.92 16.53 6.22
CA PRO A 30 -16.88 17.20 5.36
C PRO A 30 -17.38 16.33 4.20
N THR A 31 -16.58 15.37 3.72
CA THR A 31 -16.98 14.51 2.59
C THR A 31 -18.04 13.49 2.99
N PHE A 32 -17.89 12.85 4.15
CA PHE A 32 -18.83 11.81 4.61
C PHE A 32 -19.92 12.35 5.54
N ASN A 33 -19.80 13.61 5.99
CA ASN A 33 -20.74 14.25 6.90
C ASN A 33 -21.05 13.35 8.12
N CYS A 34 -20.04 12.65 8.61
CA CYS A 34 -20.18 11.72 9.73
C CYS A 34 -19.85 12.44 11.05
N ASN A 35 -20.58 12.13 12.12
CA ASN A 35 -20.26 12.58 13.49
C ASN A 35 -19.17 11.70 14.11
N CYS A 36 -18.13 11.43 13.33
CA CYS A 36 -17.21 10.32 13.49
C CYS A 36 -15.88 10.72 14.15
N GLY A 37 -15.68 12.01 14.45
CA GLY A 37 -14.45 12.56 15.04
C GLY A 37 -13.56 13.22 14.00
N GLU A 38 -12.31 13.53 14.39
CA GLU A 38 -11.26 14.05 13.50
C GLU A 38 -10.31 12.89 13.12
N PHE A 39 -10.39 12.49 11.86
CA PHE A 39 -9.55 11.51 11.19
C PHE A 39 -8.49 12.20 10.31
N THR A 40 -8.89 13.24 9.59
CA THR A 40 -8.03 13.95 8.64
C THR A 40 -6.88 14.64 9.37
N LYS A 41 -5.63 14.39 8.92
CA LYS A 41 -4.44 15.04 9.46
C LYS A 41 -4.05 16.24 8.61
N LYS A 42 -4.04 17.42 9.23
CA LYS A 42 -3.48 18.63 8.62
C LYS A 42 -1.96 18.54 8.61
N LEU A 43 -1.37 18.42 7.42
CA LEU A 43 0.08 18.28 7.28
C LEU A 43 0.86 19.47 7.86
N SER A 44 0.28 20.68 7.87
CA SER A 44 0.92 21.87 8.46
C SER A 44 1.25 21.75 9.95
N GLU A 45 0.65 20.77 10.64
CA GLU A 45 0.91 20.48 12.05
C GLU A 45 2.09 19.53 12.27
N LEU A 46 2.57 18.85 11.22
CA LEU A 46 3.67 17.91 11.33
C LEU A 46 5.02 18.62 11.41
N LYS A 47 5.94 18.07 12.21
CA LYS A 47 7.36 18.42 12.13
C LYS A 47 7.93 18.23 10.72
N THR A 48 8.90 19.08 10.39
CA THR A 48 9.69 18.95 9.15
C THR A 48 11.06 18.37 9.44
N TYR A 49 11.53 17.47 8.58
CA TYR A 49 12.82 16.80 8.70
C TYR A 49 13.80 17.23 7.61
N SER A 50 15.08 17.16 7.94
CA SER A 50 16.17 17.43 6.98
C SER A 50 16.40 16.24 6.04
N LYS A 51 17.00 16.49 4.88
CA LYS A 51 17.33 15.42 3.92
C LYS A 51 18.15 14.27 4.54
N PRO A 52 19.20 14.51 5.35
CA PRO A 52 19.94 13.42 6.00
C PRO A 52 19.07 12.55 6.92
N GLN A 53 18.24 13.17 7.77
CA GLN A 53 17.33 12.43 8.67
C GLN A 53 16.37 11.55 7.87
N ILE A 54 15.84 12.07 6.77
CA ILE A 54 14.91 11.34 5.90
C ILE A 54 15.59 10.17 5.20
N SER A 55 16.85 10.34 4.76
CA SER A 55 17.63 9.26 4.16
C SER A 55 17.94 8.16 5.17
N GLU A 56 18.31 8.52 6.40
CA GLU A 56 18.54 7.55 7.48
C GLU A 56 17.27 6.78 7.80
N LEU A 57 16.15 7.49 7.97
CA LEU A 57 14.85 6.90 8.24
C LEU A 57 14.42 5.93 7.13
N PHE A 58 14.57 6.34 5.86
CA PHE A 58 14.26 5.47 4.74
C PHE A 58 15.12 4.21 4.76
N ASN A 59 16.42 4.32 5.08
CA ASN A 59 17.28 3.14 5.15
C ASN A 59 16.85 2.18 6.27
N LYS A 60 16.50 2.72 7.44
CA LYS A 60 15.96 1.93 8.55
C LYS A 60 14.72 1.16 8.13
N ILE A 61 13.78 1.82 7.46
CA ILE A 61 12.54 1.20 7.01
C ILE A 61 12.76 0.23 5.85
N ALA A 62 13.46 0.64 4.79
CA ALA A 62 13.54 -0.13 3.55
C ALA A 62 14.54 -1.29 3.60
N PHE A 63 15.57 -1.22 4.46
CA PHE A 63 16.68 -2.16 4.46
C PHE A 63 16.97 -2.81 5.82
N GLU A 64 16.73 -2.12 6.94
CA GLU A 64 17.01 -2.66 8.29
C GLU A 64 15.77 -3.29 8.95
N SER A 65 14.56 -2.95 8.50
CA SER A 65 13.31 -3.44 9.09
C SER A 65 12.98 -4.90 8.76
N GLU A 66 13.68 -5.50 7.79
CA GLU A 66 13.41 -6.84 7.26
C GLU A 66 11.97 -7.02 6.74
N MET A 67 11.23 -5.93 6.53
CA MET A 67 9.88 -5.99 5.96
C MET A 67 9.95 -6.35 4.49
N GLU A 68 9.09 -7.27 4.07
CA GLU A 68 9.01 -7.67 2.67
C GLU A 68 8.17 -6.70 1.85
N PHE A 69 8.86 -5.81 1.11
CA PHE A 69 8.25 -4.85 0.19
C PHE A 69 8.18 -5.35 -1.26
N ARG A 70 8.88 -6.44 -1.59
CA ARG A 70 8.91 -7.00 -2.95
C ARG A 70 7.60 -7.68 -3.33
N TYR A 71 6.66 -7.89 -2.40
CA TYR A 71 5.34 -8.47 -2.66
C TYR A 71 4.21 -7.42 -2.54
N PRO A 72 3.98 -6.58 -3.57
CA PRO A 72 2.98 -5.52 -3.54
C PRO A 72 1.53 -5.98 -3.84
N GLN A 73 1.30 -7.28 -4.02
CA GLN A 73 -0.03 -7.86 -4.33
C GLN A 73 -1.08 -7.59 -3.23
N GLY A 74 -0.64 -7.31 -2.00
CA GLY A 74 -1.52 -6.93 -0.91
C GLY A 74 -0.76 -6.48 0.33
N GLY A 75 -1.50 -6.26 1.42
CA GLY A 75 -0.94 -5.99 2.74
C GLY A 75 -0.35 -4.59 2.93
N CYS A 76 -0.79 -3.59 2.18
CA CYS A 76 -0.25 -2.23 2.25
C CYS A 76 -0.54 -1.57 3.61
N GLN A 77 -1.72 -1.81 4.18
CA GLN A 77 -2.12 -1.33 5.50
C GLN A 77 -1.26 -1.90 6.62
N GLN A 78 -0.89 -3.18 6.58
CA GLN A 78 -0.01 -3.79 7.59
C GLN A 78 1.43 -3.26 7.48
N ARG A 79 1.92 -3.08 6.25
CA ARG A 79 3.23 -2.42 6.05
C ARG A 79 3.18 -0.97 6.54
N ALA A 80 2.13 -0.22 6.24
CA ALA A 80 1.96 1.14 6.72
C ALA A 80 1.88 1.20 8.26
N GLU A 81 1.24 0.22 8.90
CA GLU A 81 1.15 0.12 10.35
C GLU A 81 2.49 -0.23 11.02
N MET A 82 3.22 -1.20 10.47
CA MET A 82 4.56 -1.51 10.99
C MET A 82 5.52 -0.33 10.78
N MET A 83 5.44 0.36 9.65
CA MET A 83 6.18 1.61 9.45
C MET A 83 5.74 2.70 10.44
N HIS A 84 4.44 2.80 10.78
CA HIS A 84 3.96 3.70 11.82
C HIS A 84 4.60 3.41 13.18
N LYS A 85 4.64 2.13 13.60
CA LYS A 85 5.32 1.70 14.82
C LYS A 85 6.79 2.10 14.81
N LEU A 86 7.53 1.78 13.73
CA LEU A 86 8.95 2.12 13.60
C LEU A 86 9.21 3.64 13.65
N LEU A 87 8.36 4.43 12.99
CA LEU A 87 8.44 5.88 13.01
C LEU A 87 8.19 6.44 14.41
N LYS A 88 7.23 5.88 15.13
CA LYS A 88 6.91 6.25 16.52
C LYS A 88 8.06 5.92 17.47
N ASP A 89 8.67 4.74 17.32
CA ASP A 89 9.83 4.31 18.12
C ASP A 89 11.06 5.24 17.89
N LEU A 90 11.10 5.92 16.73
CA LEU A 90 12.13 6.91 16.37
C LEU A 90 11.72 8.37 16.66
N ASP A 91 10.59 8.62 17.32
CA ASP A 91 10.02 9.95 17.57
C ASP A 91 9.83 10.80 16.29
N ILE A 92 9.40 10.14 15.20
CA ILE A 92 9.10 10.76 13.91
C ILE A 92 7.60 10.99 13.78
N GLU A 93 7.20 12.27 13.76
CA GLU A 93 5.85 12.69 13.41
C GLU A 93 5.59 12.46 11.92
N HIS A 94 4.44 11.88 11.63
CA HIS A 94 4.04 11.53 10.29
C HIS A 94 2.52 11.46 10.19
N ALA A 95 2.02 11.40 8.96
CA ALA A 95 0.65 11.03 8.65
C ALA A 95 0.67 9.75 7.78
N LYS A 96 -0.50 9.21 7.47
CA LYS A 96 -0.66 8.22 6.41
C LYS A 96 -1.38 8.86 5.23
N VAL A 97 -0.81 8.78 4.04
CA VAL A 97 -1.53 9.11 2.81
C VAL A 97 -2.31 7.89 2.36
N TRP A 98 -3.58 8.07 2.09
CA TRP A 98 -4.47 7.05 1.53
C TRP A 98 -4.92 7.51 0.15
N LEU A 99 -4.70 6.67 -0.86
CA LEU A 99 -5.21 6.84 -2.21
C LEU A 99 -6.33 5.81 -2.42
N PHE A 100 -7.53 6.27 -2.74
CA PHE A 100 -8.70 5.45 -2.98
C PHE A 100 -9.06 5.49 -4.46
N ALA A 101 -9.14 4.32 -5.08
CA ALA A 101 -9.73 4.20 -6.39
C ALA A 101 -11.25 4.41 -6.35
N PRO A 102 -11.86 4.75 -7.49
CA PRO A 102 -13.30 4.99 -7.54
C PRO A 102 -14.16 3.82 -7.05
N ILE A 103 -13.72 2.56 -7.20
CA ILE A 103 -14.43 1.39 -6.66
C ILE A 103 -14.71 1.47 -5.15
N ASP A 104 -13.83 2.12 -4.38
CA ASP A 104 -13.97 2.27 -2.92
C ASP A 104 -14.65 3.60 -2.52
N LEU A 105 -15.05 4.42 -3.49
CA LEU A 105 -15.68 5.73 -3.26
C LEU A 105 -17.09 5.83 -3.82
N GLU A 106 -17.40 5.09 -4.89
CA GLU A 106 -18.63 5.21 -5.66
C GLU A 106 -19.27 3.85 -5.92
N ASP A 107 -20.53 3.69 -5.52
CA ASP A 107 -21.25 2.44 -5.75
C ASP A 107 -21.44 2.16 -7.25
N GLY A 108 -21.14 0.93 -7.67
CA GLY A 108 -21.21 0.50 -9.06
C GLY A 108 -20.01 0.92 -9.93
N ASN A 109 -19.02 1.62 -9.40
CA ASN A 109 -17.76 1.89 -10.11
C ASN A 109 -16.82 0.68 -9.99
N SER A 110 -16.13 0.32 -11.06
CA SER A 110 -15.19 -0.81 -11.11
C SER A 110 -13.74 -0.40 -11.36
N THR A 111 -13.47 0.90 -11.42
CA THR A 111 -12.13 1.43 -11.66
C THR A 111 -11.26 1.18 -10.41
N GLN A 112 -10.11 0.53 -10.61
CA GLN A 112 -9.14 0.19 -9.57
C GLN A 112 -7.84 0.96 -9.79
N LEU A 113 -7.01 1.11 -8.75
CA LEU A 113 -5.63 1.55 -8.89
C LEU A 113 -4.82 0.45 -9.57
N GLU A 114 -3.82 0.81 -10.37
CA GLU A 114 -2.97 -0.19 -11.01
C GLU A 114 -1.48 0.13 -10.92
N ILE A 115 -0.68 -0.91 -10.69
CA ILE A 115 0.77 -0.87 -10.89
C ILE A 115 1.23 -2.05 -11.74
N LYS A 116 2.43 -1.91 -12.31
CA LYS A 116 3.09 -3.03 -12.98
C LYS A 116 3.52 -4.07 -11.96
N ASP A 117 3.21 -5.34 -12.21
CA ASP A 117 3.77 -6.45 -11.45
C ASP A 117 5.19 -6.76 -11.92
N GLU A 118 6.19 -6.35 -11.14
CA GLU A 118 7.60 -6.68 -11.42
C GLU A 118 7.92 -8.17 -11.18
N ASN A 119 7.09 -8.89 -10.42
CA ASN A 119 7.30 -10.31 -10.11
C ASN A 119 6.63 -11.25 -11.13
N GLY A 120 5.75 -10.74 -11.98
CA GLY A 120 5.03 -11.53 -12.98
C GLY A 120 4.09 -12.59 -12.38
N LEU A 121 3.52 -12.32 -11.20
CA LEU A 121 2.59 -13.17 -10.46
C LEU A 121 1.13 -12.91 -10.87
N ALA A 122 0.81 -11.66 -11.22
CA ALA A 122 -0.51 -11.26 -11.71
C ALA A 122 -0.76 -11.78 -13.14
N PRO A 123 -1.99 -12.21 -13.47
CA PRO A 123 -2.32 -12.81 -14.78
C PRO A 123 -1.99 -11.92 -15.99
N ASP A 124 -2.14 -10.60 -15.87
CA ASP A 124 -1.91 -9.60 -16.92
C ASP A 124 -0.70 -8.70 -16.62
N SER A 125 0.21 -9.16 -15.74
CA SER A 125 1.35 -8.38 -15.24
C SER A 125 0.94 -7.03 -14.60
N THR A 126 -0.31 -6.91 -14.15
CA THR A 126 -0.87 -5.71 -13.54
C THR A 126 -1.49 -6.07 -12.20
N ILE A 127 -1.06 -5.37 -11.15
CA ILE A 127 -1.65 -5.50 -9.82
C ILE A 127 -2.74 -4.45 -9.70
N LYS A 128 -3.89 -4.84 -9.18
CA LYS A 128 -5.06 -3.97 -9.02
C LYS A 128 -5.43 -3.82 -7.55
N TRP A 129 -5.72 -2.60 -7.12
CA TRP A 129 -6.11 -2.29 -5.75
C TRP A 129 -7.36 -1.41 -5.68
N GLY A 130 -8.17 -1.58 -4.64
CA GLY A 130 -9.21 -0.61 -4.27
C GLY A 130 -8.61 0.66 -3.64
N TYR A 131 -7.52 0.50 -2.89
CA TYR A 131 -6.81 1.60 -2.26
C TYR A 131 -5.32 1.27 -2.11
N HIS A 132 -4.51 2.28 -1.83
CA HIS A 132 -3.12 2.12 -1.40
C HIS A 132 -2.78 3.13 -0.30
N VAL A 133 -1.97 2.69 0.66
CA VAL A 133 -1.60 3.49 1.83
C VAL A 133 -0.11 3.42 2.11
N ALA A 134 0.46 4.56 2.49
CA ALA A 134 1.84 4.65 2.95
C ALA A 134 2.03 5.83 3.92
N PRO A 135 3.01 5.77 4.83
CA PRO A 135 3.39 6.90 5.66
C PRO A 135 3.90 8.07 4.81
N CYS A 136 3.60 9.30 5.25
CA CYS A 136 4.18 10.50 4.69
C CYS A 136 4.72 11.45 5.78
N ILE A 137 5.80 12.14 5.43
CA ILE A 137 6.53 13.08 6.28
C ILE A 137 6.79 14.38 5.53
N LEU A 138 7.12 15.44 6.25
CA LEU A 138 7.50 16.71 5.64
C LEU A 138 9.01 16.87 5.58
N ARG A 139 9.53 17.23 4.40
CA ARG A 139 10.91 17.65 4.22
C ARG A 139 10.98 19.17 4.13
N LYS A 140 11.89 19.78 4.88
CA LYS A 140 12.27 21.18 4.66
C LYS A 140 13.50 21.26 3.76
N SER A 141 13.37 21.92 2.62
CA SER A 141 14.47 22.23 1.70
C SER A 141 14.44 23.73 1.40
N ASP A 142 15.42 24.47 1.89
CA ASP A 142 15.51 25.93 1.75
C ASP A 142 14.19 26.63 2.13
N ASN A 143 13.47 27.17 1.13
CA ASN A 143 12.21 27.89 1.26
C ASN A 143 10.97 27.06 0.89
N LYS A 144 11.12 25.74 0.71
CA LYS A 144 10.04 24.84 0.33
C LYS A 144 9.86 23.73 1.36
N ILE A 145 8.60 23.41 1.64
CA ILE A 145 8.21 22.22 2.38
C ILE A 145 7.62 21.24 1.36
N ASP A 146 8.19 20.04 1.29
CA ASP A 146 7.73 18.97 0.42
C ASP A 146 7.11 17.85 1.26
N THR A 147 5.98 17.30 0.83
CA THR A 147 5.44 16.04 1.37
C THR A 147 6.13 14.88 0.69
N LEU A 148 6.80 14.03 1.49
CA LEU A 148 7.45 12.81 1.02
C LEU A 148 6.70 11.58 1.51
N VAL A 149 6.45 10.63 0.62
CA VAL A 149 5.86 9.33 0.90
C VAL A 149 6.97 8.28 1.04
N ILE A 150 6.92 7.49 2.10
CA ILE A 150 7.82 6.39 2.38
C ILE A 150 7.15 5.10 1.93
N ASP A 151 7.47 4.63 0.72
CA ASP A 151 6.87 3.43 0.16
C ASP A 151 7.89 2.62 -0.66
N PRO A 152 8.65 1.74 0.01
CA PRO A 152 9.62 0.89 -0.67
C PRO A 152 9.00 -0.14 -1.61
N SER A 153 7.69 -0.42 -1.49
CA SER A 153 6.98 -1.34 -2.40
C SER A 153 6.76 -0.74 -3.79
N ILE A 154 6.75 0.60 -3.88
CA ILE A 154 6.68 1.34 -5.14
C ILE A 154 8.06 1.88 -5.56
N ARG A 155 8.83 2.49 -4.63
CA ARG A 155 10.18 3.00 -4.89
C ARG A 155 11.18 2.50 -3.86
N LYS A 156 11.97 1.51 -4.29
CA LYS A 156 12.94 0.77 -3.46
C LYS A 156 14.11 1.59 -2.89
N LYS A 157 14.45 2.75 -3.47
CA LYS A 157 15.74 3.43 -3.20
C LYS A 157 15.65 4.74 -2.43
N ALA A 158 14.48 5.37 -2.38
CA ALA A 158 14.32 6.66 -1.70
C ALA A 158 12.82 6.98 -1.50
N PRO A 159 12.49 7.85 -0.53
CA PRO A 159 11.15 8.44 -0.44
C PRO A 159 10.78 9.20 -1.73
N MET A 160 9.49 9.29 -2.00
CA MET A 160 8.94 9.96 -3.18
C MET A 160 8.29 11.27 -2.82
N LEU A 161 8.32 12.26 -3.71
CA LEU A 161 7.37 13.37 -3.61
C LEU A 161 5.95 12.79 -3.73
N LEU A 162 4.97 13.35 -3.03
CA LEU A 162 3.58 12.92 -3.12
C LEU A 162 3.09 12.81 -4.57
N GLY A 163 3.34 13.83 -5.40
CA GLY A 163 2.96 13.82 -6.81
C GLY A 163 3.63 12.70 -7.61
N ASP A 164 4.90 12.36 -7.30
CA ASP A 164 5.58 11.23 -7.95
C ASP A 164 4.96 9.89 -7.52
N TRP A 165 4.55 9.77 -6.25
CA TRP A 165 3.88 8.58 -5.73
C TRP A 165 2.53 8.38 -6.40
N LEU A 166 1.71 9.44 -6.48
CA LEU A 166 0.44 9.37 -7.18
C LEU A 166 0.63 9.05 -8.67
N ASN A 167 1.59 9.67 -9.35
CA ASN A 167 1.88 9.42 -10.78
C ASN A 167 2.44 8.03 -11.07
N SER A 168 3.02 7.36 -10.07
CA SER A 168 3.51 5.98 -10.22
C SER A 168 2.40 4.93 -10.17
N ILE A 169 1.19 5.33 -9.77
CA ILE A 169 0.01 4.47 -9.64
C ILE A 169 -1.00 4.94 -10.70
N LYS A 170 -1.35 4.05 -11.64
CA LYS A 170 -2.32 4.39 -12.68
C LYS A 170 -3.72 4.58 -12.08
N ASN A 171 -4.56 5.32 -12.83
CA ASN A 171 -5.89 5.75 -12.45
C ASN A 171 -5.90 6.72 -11.25
N SER A 172 -4.74 7.19 -10.79
CA SER A 172 -4.63 8.20 -9.74
C SER A 172 -5.24 9.54 -10.14
N ASP A 173 -5.33 9.83 -11.44
CA ASP A 173 -5.94 11.02 -12.03
C ASP A 173 -7.46 11.10 -11.87
N VAL A 174 -8.12 9.96 -11.70
CA VAL A 174 -9.56 9.84 -11.42
C VAL A 174 -9.85 9.33 -10.00
N SER A 175 -8.80 9.08 -9.23
CA SER A 175 -8.87 8.64 -7.82
C SER A 175 -8.81 9.84 -6.89
N LYS A 176 -9.16 9.61 -5.61
CA LYS A 176 -9.06 10.63 -4.57
C LYS A 176 -8.10 10.21 -3.48
N TYR A 177 -7.45 11.18 -2.85
CA TYR A 177 -6.55 10.91 -1.73
C TYR A 177 -6.83 11.80 -0.52
N THR A 178 -6.42 11.33 0.65
CA THR A 178 -6.52 12.06 1.90
C THR A 178 -5.30 11.77 2.78
N PHE A 179 -5.11 12.59 3.82
CA PHE A 179 -4.12 12.34 4.86
C PHE A 179 -4.85 12.03 6.15
N LEU A 180 -4.53 10.90 6.77
CA LEU A 180 -5.08 10.52 8.06
C LEU A 180 -4.04 10.66 9.15
N ASP A 181 -4.51 10.87 10.38
CA ASP A 181 -3.67 10.70 11.56
C ASP A 181 -3.07 9.29 11.53
N ALA A 182 -1.76 9.21 11.79
CA ALA A 182 -1.03 7.98 11.61
C ALA A 182 -1.49 6.84 12.52
N LYS A 183 -2.23 7.12 13.60
CA LYS A 183 -2.80 6.07 14.46
C LYS A 183 -3.88 5.23 13.77
N TYR A 184 -4.53 5.77 12.72
CA TYR A 184 -5.62 5.06 12.04
C TYR A 184 -5.06 3.96 11.14
N TYR A 185 -5.53 2.73 11.38
CA TYR A 185 -5.06 1.52 10.73
C TYR A 185 -5.78 1.25 9.41
N PHE A 186 -7.12 1.26 9.48
CA PHE A 186 -7.97 0.89 8.37
C PHE A 186 -9.37 1.53 8.50
N PHE A 187 -10.28 1.20 7.60
CA PHE A 187 -11.59 1.84 7.46
C PHE A 187 -12.74 0.85 7.41
N ASN A 188 -13.93 1.36 7.71
CA ASN A 188 -15.18 0.64 7.53
C ASN A 188 -15.75 0.90 6.14
N THR A 189 -16.53 -0.06 5.65
CA THR A 189 -17.27 0.03 4.39
C THR A 189 -18.77 0.01 4.66
N GLN A 190 -19.54 0.46 3.67
CA GLN A 190 -20.99 0.50 3.76
C GLN A 190 -21.56 -0.91 4.04
N ASN A 191 -22.42 -1.01 5.05
CA ASN A 191 -22.97 -2.27 5.55
C ASN A 191 -24.13 -2.82 4.68
N ASN A 192 -23.87 -3.00 3.38
CA ASN A 192 -24.79 -3.61 2.43
C ASN A 192 -24.30 -4.97 1.89
N GLY A 193 -23.15 -5.45 2.40
CA GLY A 193 -22.56 -6.75 2.08
C GLY A 193 -22.09 -6.92 0.64
N LYS A 194 -22.09 -5.85 -0.17
CA LYS A 194 -21.77 -5.90 -1.60
C LYS A 194 -20.86 -4.77 -2.09
N SER A 195 -20.78 -3.67 -1.35
CA SER A 195 -20.06 -2.48 -1.77
C SER A 195 -18.79 -2.33 -0.94
N PRO A 196 -17.61 -2.24 -1.57
CA PRO A 196 -16.36 -1.92 -0.88
C PRO A 196 -16.25 -0.41 -0.56
N VAL A 197 -17.30 0.37 -0.86
CA VAL A 197 -17.32 1.82 -0.67
C VAL A 197 -17.16 2.16 0.81
N ILE A 198 -16.23 3.05 1.11
CA ILE A 198 -15.94 3.50 2.47
C ILE A 198 -17.12 4.29 3.06
N ASP A 199 -17.34 4.17 4.37
CA ASP A 199 -18.44 4.86 5.07
C ASP A 199 -18.01 6.14 5.80
N GLY A 200 -16.70 6.46 5.75
CA GLY A 200 -16.08 7.60 6.42
C GLY A 200 -15.56 7.32 7.83
N TYR A 201 -15.73 6.11 8.38
CA TYR A 201 -15.19 5.72 9.69
C TYR A 201 -13.85 5.00 9.55
N PHE A 202 -12.88 5.43 10.35
CA PHE A 202 -11.56 4.81 10.46
C PHE A 202 -11.34 4.33 11.89
N TYR A 203 -10.64 3.21 12.04
CA TYR A 203 -10.31 2.66 13.35
C TYR A 203 -8.80 2.56 13.55
N PRO A 204 -8.30 2.89 14.75
CA PRO A 204 -6.90 2.77 15.06
C PRO A 204 -6.49 1.31 15.26
N TYR A 205 -5.18 1.07 15.24
CA TYR A 205 -4.63 -0.19 15.69
C TYR A 205 -4.32 -0.12 17.18
N GLU A 206 -5.34 -0.33 18.00
CA GLU A 206 -5.24 -0.20 19.46
C GLU A 206 -5.58 -1.52 20.18
N PRO A 207 -5.02 -1.72 21.39
CA PRO A 207 -5.36 -2.85 22.24
C PRO A 207 -6.81 -2.80 22.62
N VAL A 208 -7.44 -3.96 22.61
CA VAL A 208 -8.63 -4.18 23.41
C VAL A 208 -8.21 -4.18 24.88
N ASP A 209 -8.86 -3.35 25.70
CA ASP A 209 -8.63 -3.27 27.14
C ASP A 209 -8.67 -4.67 27.81
N GLY A 210 -7.64 -4.99 28.59
CA GLY A 210 -7.52 -6.27 29.31
C GLY A 210 -6.71 -7.36 28.61
N SER A 211 -6.18 -7.10 27.40
CA SER A 211 -5.32 -8.04 26.69
C SER A 211 -3.81 -7.78 26.91
N VAL A 212 -3.01 -8.84 27.08
CA VAL A 212 -1.55 -8.76 27.32
C VAL A 212 -0.74 -8.55 26.03
N THR A 213 -1.36 -8.80 24.88
CA THR A 213 -0.94 -8.33 23.55
C THR A 213 -2.11 -7.53 23.00
N MET A 214 -1.89 -6.35 22.41
CA MET A 214 -2.99 -5.51 21.87
C MET A 214 -3.87 -6.20 20.77
N TYR A 215 -3.64 -7.47 20.47
CA TYR A 215 -3.95 -8.16 19.23
C TYR A 215 -4.55 -9.53 19.56
N ASP A 216 -5.83 -9.76 19.29
CA ASP A 216 -6.43 -11.06 19.63
C ASP A 216 -5.86 -12.22 18.81
N ASN A 217 -5.07 -11.97 17.74
CA ASN A 217 -4.46 -13.00 16.89
C ASN A 217 -3.19 -12.56 16.14
N ALA A 218 -2.43 -11.56 16.61
CA ALA A 218 -1.22 -11.07 15.89
C ALA A 218 -1.49 -10.74 14.40
N THR A 219 -2.56 -9.99 14.11
CA THR A 219 -3.08 -9.80 12.74
C THR A 219 -2.06 -9.17 11.80
N VAL A 220 -1.47 -8.02 12.17
CA VAL A 220 -0.43 -7.37 11.36
C VAL A 220 0.77 -8.28 11.18
N GLU A 221 1.24 -8.93 12.24
CA GLU A 221 2.40 -9.83 12.22
C GLU A 221 2.17 -11.03 11.31
N ARG A 222 0.99 -11.63 11.36
CA ARG A 222 0.60 -12.77 10.53
C ARG A 222 0.49 -12.40 9.06
N GLU A 223 0.01 -11.22 8.74
CA GLU A 223 -0.06 -10.76 7.36
C GLU A 223 1.28 -10.25 6.83
N LEU A 224 2.16 -9.70 7.68
CA LEU A 224 3.56 -9.47 7.32
C LEU A 224 4.27 -10.80 7.01
N ALA A 225 4.04 -11.84 7.82
CA ALA A 225 4.56 -13.18 7.56
C ALA A 225 4.02 -13.79 6.26
N VAL A 226 2.79 -13.46 5.85
CA VAL A 226 2.26 -13.85 4.53
C VAL A 226 3.09 -13.26 3.38
N ASN A 227 3.49 -11.99 3.48
CA ASN A 227 4.35 -11.36 2.46
C ASN A 227 5.72 -12.05 2.39
N ASP A 228 6.30 -12.41 3.54
CA ASP A 228 7.56 -13.15 3.61
C ASP A 228 7.43 -14.53 2.93
N VAL A 229 6.34 -15.25 3.21
CA VAL A 229 6.04 -16.55 2.60
C VAL A 229 5.85 -16.42 1.09
N ALA A 230 5.23 -15.35 0.62
CA ALA A 230 5.04 -15.10 -0.80
C ALA A 230 6.40 -15.06 -1.53
N MET A 231 7.36 -14.33 -0.97
CA MET A 231 8.69 -14.22 -1.56
C MET A 231 9.52 -15.50 -1.38
N PHE A 232 9.37 -16.22 -0.27
CA PHE A 232 9.95 -17.56 -0.12
C PHE A 232 9.48 -18.54 -1.21
N LEU A 233 8.17 -18.60 -1.46
CA LEU A 233 7.59 -19.45 -2.50
C LEU A 233 8.03 -18.99 -3.90
N LYS A 234 8.07 -17.68 -4.15
CA LYS A 234 8.58 -17.13 -5.41
C LYS A 234 10.04 -17.54 -5.64
N GLU A 235 10.89 -17.43 -4.63
CA GLU A 235 12.31 -17.83 -4.72
C GLU A 235 12.46 -19.33 -5.02
N LYS A 236 11.55 -20.18 -4.50
CA LYS A 236 11.50 -21.61 -4.86
C LYS A 236 11.15 -21.82 -6.34
N LEU A 237 10.18 -21.06 -6.89
CA LEU A 237 9.85 -21.09 -8.31
C LEU A 237 11.03 -20.63 -9.18
N ASP A 238 11.65 -19.50 -8.83
CA ASP A 238 12.80 -18.95 -9.54
C ASP A 238 14.01 -19.93 -9.50
N SER A 239 14.10 -20.76 -8.46
CA SER A 239 15.12 -21.80 -8.30
C SER A 239 14.79 -23.13 -9.00
N GLY A 240 13.76 -23.15 -9.83
CA GLY A 240 13.41 -24.31 -10.67
C GLY A 240 12.45 -25.31 -10.03
N TYR A 241 11.75 -24.96 -8.95
CA TYR A 241 10.64 -25.78 -8.46
C TYR A 241 9.57 -25.95 -9.56
N SER A 242 9.11 -27.19 -9.77
CA SER A 242 8.16 -27.50 -10.83
C SER A 242 6.72 -27.20 -10.41
N ASP A 243 6.13 -26.18 -11.03
CA ASP A 243 4.74 -25.75 -10.85
C ASP A 243 3.94 -26.03 -12.14
N GLN A 244 3.81 -27.31 -12.49
CA GLN A 244 3.38 -27.74 -13.84
C GLN A 244 2.01 -27.17 -14.26
N ASN A 245 1.05 -27.02 -13.34
CA ASN A 245 -0.26 -26.46 -13.65
C ASN A 245 -0.43 -25.03 -13.12
N GLY A 246 0.64 -24.39 -12.62
CA GLY A 246 0.63 -23.01 -12.18
C GLY A 246 -0.10 -22.76 -10.85
N GLU A 247 -0.30 -23.77 -10.02
CA GLU A 247 -1.02 -23.65 -8.74
C GLU A 247 -0.29 -22.72 -7.76
N ILE A 248 1.04 -22.83 -7.64
CA ILE A 248 1.82 -21.96 -6.76
C ILE A 248 1.83 -20.53 -7.30
N LYS A 249 2.01 -20.36 -8.61
CA LYS A 249 1.93 -19.04 -9.24
C LYS A 249 0.55 -18.38 -9.01
N THR A 250 -0.52 -19.15 -9.15
CA THR A 250 -1.91 -18.68 -8.91
C THR A 250 -2.13 -18.32 -7.44
N LEU A 251 -1.60 -19.12 -6.51
CA LEU A 251 -1.60 -18.80 -5.09
C LEU A 251 -0.89 -17.47 -4.81
N LEU A 252 0.30 -17.26 -5.39
CA LEU A 252 1.09 -16.04 -5.24
C LEU A 252 0.46 -14.80 -5.89
N GLY A 253 -0.39 -14.98 -6.91
CA GLY A 253 -1.08 -13.87 -7.57
C GLY A 253 -2.15 -13.18 -6.71
N SER A 254 -2.50 -13.73 -5.55
CA SER A 254 -3.56 -13.20 -4.68
C SER A 254 -3.18 -13.29 -3.20
N VAL A 255 -3.05 -12.13 -2.54
CA VAL A 255 -2.81 -12.07 -1.09
C VAL A 255 -3.91 -12.79 -0.31
N GLU A 256 -5.17 -12.70 -0.75
CA GLU A 256 -6.31 -13.36 -0.12
C GLU A 256 -6.19 -14.88 -0.16
N ASN A 257 -5.65 -15.44 -1.25
CA ASN A 257 -5.36 -16.86 -1.34
C ASN A 257 -4.28 -17.27 -0.32
N LEU A 258 -3.20 -16.49 -0.20
CA LEU A 258 -2.14 -16.75 0.78
C LEU A 258 -2.65 -16.64 2.21
N ILE A 259 -3.42 -15.59 2.54
CA ILE A 259 -4.07 -15.42 3.83
C ILE A 259 -4.96 -16.64 4.11
N SER A 260 -5.75 -17.09 3.13
CA SER A 260 -6.61 -18.27 3.26
C SER A 260 -5.86 -19.57 3.54
N VAL A 261 -4.63 -19.72 3.03
CA VAL A 261 -3.78 -20.91 3.26
C VAL A 261 -3.04 -20.84 4.59
N PHE A 262 -2.41 -19.70 4.88
CA PHE A 262 -1.42 -19.57 5.96
C PHE A 262 -1.98 -18.84 7.19
N SER A 263 -2.81 -17.81 7.00
CA SER A 263 -3.31 -16.93 8.07
C SER A 263 -4.80 -17.16 8.43
N ALA A 264 -5.50 -18.09 7.79
CA ALA A 264 -6.89 -18.32 8.12
C ALA A 264 -7.04 -19.14 9.41
N GLN A 265 -7.88 -18.66 10.33
CA GLN A 265 -8.33 -19.47 11.47
C GLN A 265 -9.18 -20.66 11.01
N GLN A 266 -9.83 -20.56 9.85
CA GLN A 266 -10.56 -21.64 9.18
C GLN A 266 -10.16 -21.69 7.71
N ARG A 267 -9.65 -22.84 7.25
CA ARG A 267 -9.18 -23.01 5.87
C ARG A 267 -10.36 -23.05 4.90
N CYS A 268 -10.32 -22.21 3.86
CA CYS A 268 -11.26 -22.27 2.75
C CYS A 268 -10.94 -23.46 1.83
N ASN A 269 -11.98 -24.17 1.37
CA ASN A 269 -11.84 -25.30 0.44
C ASN A 269 -11.58 -24.85 -1.02
N GLN A 270 -11.94 -23.62 -1.36
CA GLN A 270 -11.79 -23.01 -2.67
C GLN A 270 -11.02 -21.71 -2.52
N LEU A 271 -9.99 -21.55 -3.34
CA LEU A 271 -9.22 -20.32 -3.49
C LEU A 271 -9.52 -19.74 -4.87
N ASN A 272 -9.27 -18.45 -5.08
CA ASN A 272 -9.48 -17.81 -6.37
C ASN A 272 -8.56 -18.46 -7.43
N GLY A 273 -9.14 -19.32 -8.28
CA GLY A 273 -8.43 -19.98 -9.38
C GLY A 273 -7.66 -21.25 -9.02
N VAL A 274 -7.67 -21.71 -7.75
CA VAL A 274 -6.99 -22.96 -7.36
C VAL A 274 -7.76 -23.70 -6.26
N SER A 275 -7.87 -25.03 -6.37
CA SER A 275 -8.45 -25.84 -5.31
C SER A 275 -7.40 -26.12 -4.23
N MET A 276 -7.75 -25.87 -2.96
CA MET A 276 -6.88 -26.21 -1.82
C MET A 276 -6.47 -27.70 -1.83
N ARG A 277 -7.39 -28.58 -2.24
CA ARG A 277 -7.11 -30.02 -2.34
C ARG A 277 -6.03 -30.30 -3.37
N ILE A 278 -6.16 -29.76 -4.57
CA ILE A 278 -5.19 -29.95 -5.66
C ILE A 278 -3.83 -29.36 -5.27
N LEU A 279 -3.83 -28.16 -4.67
CA LEU A 279 -2.63 -27.51 -4.16
C LEU A 279 -1.88 -28.43 -3.17
N LEU A 280 -2.60 -29.02 -2.21
CA LEU A 280 -1.99 -29.90 -1.21
C LEU A 280 -1.60 -31.27 -1.80
N GLU A 281 -2.37 -31.84 -2.73
CA GLU A 281 -2.03 -33.09 -3.41
C GLU A 281 -0.75 -32.95 -4.24
N ASN A 282 -0.62 -31.87 -5.02
CA ASN A 282 0.51 -31.66 -5.93
C ASN A 282 1.74 -31.05 -5.24
N HIS A 283 1.56 -30.23 -4.20
CA HIS A 283 2.62 -29.43 -3.59
C HIS A 283 2.77 -29.61 -2.08
N SER A 284 2.23 -30.70 -1.49
CA SER A 284 2.25 -30.97 -0.04
C SER A 284 3.57 -30.64 0.66
N LYS A 285 4.70 -31.11 0.11
CA LYS A 285 6.03 -30.87 0.68
C LYS A 285 6.39 -29.37 0.71
N LEU A 286 6.21 -28.66 -0.40
CA LEU A 286 6.51 -27.23 -0.50
C LEU A 286 5.59 -26.41 0.41
N ILE A 287 4.30 -26.74 0.45
CA ILE A 287 3.34 -26.06 1.32
C ILE A 287 3.65 -26.31 2.79
N LYS A 288 4.10 -27.51 3.16
CA LYS A 288 4.57 -27.79 4.52
C LYS A 288 5.79 -26.94 4.87
N GLU A 289 6.81 -26.90 4.00
CA GLU A 289 7.99 -26.05 4.20
C GLU A 289 7.61 -24.57 4.34
N ALA A 290 6.70 -24.08 3.51
CA ALA A 290 6.20 -22.70 3.56
C ALA A 290 5.40 -22.41 4.85
N MET A 291 4.66 -23.39 5.38
CA MET A 291 3.95 -23.26 6.66
C MET A 291 4.92 -23.24 7.85
N ASP A 292 5.97 -24.07 7.80
CA ASP A 292 7.03 -24.05 8.82
C ASP A 292 7.70 -22.66 8.83
N TYR A 293 8.07 -22.14 7.65
CA TYR A 293 8.62 -20.78 7.48
C TYR A 293 7.64 -19.69 7.94
N TYR A 294 6.35 -19.79 7.58
CA TYR A 294 5.30 -18.88 8.04
C TYR A 294 5.29 -18.75 9.56
N ASN A 295 5.26 -19.87 10.29
CA ASN A 295 5.22 -19.88 11.75
C ASN A 295 6.46 -19.22 12.36
N GLU A 296 7.65 -19.47 11.80
CA GLU A 296 8.88 -18.80 12.21
C GLU A 296 8.79 -17.29 12.01
N ARG A 297 8.26 -16.84 10.87
CA ARG A 297 8.09 -15.40 10.56
C ARG A 297 7.04 -14.73 11.43
N VAL A 298 5.94 -15.41 11.79
CA VAL A 298 4.97 -14.88 12.76
C VAL A 298 5.65 -14.62 14.11
N VAL A 299 6.41 -15.60 14.63
CA VAL A 299 7.14 -15.43 15.90
C VAL A 299 8.16 -14.30 15.81
N PHE A 300 8.86 -14.18 14.68
CA PHE A 300 9.77 -13.07 14.44
C PHE A 300 9.06 -11.71 14.55
N TRP A 301 7.93 -11.52 13.86
CA TRP A 301 7.22 -10.25 13.84
C TRP A 301 6.59 -9.89 15.18
N VAL A 302 6.11 -10.88 15.95
CA VAL A 302 5.58 -10.67 17.30
C VAL A 302 6.64 -10.13 18.28
N ASN A 303 7.92 -10.42 18.04
CA ASN A 303 9.01 -10.01 18.92
C ASN A 303 9.70 -8.69 18.48
N LYS A 304 9.15 -7.95 17.51
CA LYS A 304 9.74 -6.75 16.91
C LYS A 304 8.94 -5.48 17.25
#